data_AF-A0A2A2E686-F1
#
_entry.id   AF-A0A2A2E686-F1
#
_cell.length_a   1.000
_cell.length_b   1.000
_cell.length_c   1.000
_cell.angle_alpha   90.00
_cell.angle_beta   90.00
_cell.angle_gamma   90.00
#
_symmetry.space_group_name_H-M   'P 1'
#
loop_
_entity.id
_entity.type
_entity.pdbx_description
1 polymer ?
#
loop_
_entity_poly.entity_id
_entity_poly.type
_entity_poly.pdbx_seq_one_letter_code
_entity_poly.pdbx_strand_id
1 'polypeptide(L)'
;GVSGEHIADYICAVEFGWGKDWDGHDKGADGKWLEGVPSASKTGKLSAGGSPKASHVLYKLTDGANGTGIDAVWRANPANNEGKKFAIVEAKASRDEDAPKFMRKLNYTRKPGISSKLGVSGIADPSELIEPIESDASSSQSKNKSPVSSGKNKPANTKREEDFTKRKRDLLVQMSSEWIAKNISKAVLGRSLIAQVMSSYSRHLFYAPLFHTSLSPKEHASAQLGSLEESAHQNHKAFHYSEHEIKGFVNKRKKSLTKKHGALDSLKIEA
;
A
#
# COMPACT_ATOMS: atom_id res chain seq x y z
N GLY A 1 0.01 5.64 -9.29
CA GLY A 1 -1.08 5.63 -8.29
C GLY A 1 -2.21 4.80 -8.82
N VAL A 2 -2.94 5.31 -9.83
CA VAL A 2 -4.08 4.62 -10.44
C VAL A 2 -3.73 3.34 -11.19
N SER A 3 -2.61 3.25 -11.92
CA SER A 3 -2.25 2.01 -12.63
C SER A 3 -2.12 0.81 -11.68
N GLY A 4 -1.62 1.05 -10.46
CA GLY A 4 -1.55 0.01 -9.43
C GLY A 4 -2.92 -0.39 -8.91
N GLU A 5 -3.79 0.60 -8.64
CA GLU A 5 -5.16 0.38 -8.16
C GLU A 5 -6.02 -0.33 -9.20
N HIS A 6 -5.92 0.08 -10.47
CA HIS A 6 -6.55 -0.55 -11.61
C HIS A 6 -6.10 -2.01 -11.78
N ILE A 7 -4.80 -2.28 -11.76
CA ILE A 7 -4.27 -3.66 -11.79
C ILE A 7 -4.77 -4.48 -10.60
N ALA A 8 -4.76 -3.90 -9.39
CA ALA A 8 -5.23 -4.58 -8.19
C ALA A 8 -6.74 -4.92 -8.26
N ASP A 9 -7.56 -3.97 -8.71
CA ASP A 9 -8.99 -4.18 -8.93
C ASP A 9 -9.24 -5.28 -9.96
N TYR A 10 -8.49 -5.30 -11.07
CA TYR A 10 -8.57 -6.37 -12.07
C TYR A 10 -8.24 -7.73 -11.46
N ILE A 11 -7.13 -7.85 -10.72
CA ILE A 11 -6.72 -9.13 -10.12
C ILE A 11 -7.79 -9.61 -9.13
N CYS A 12 -8.32 -8.73 -8.28
CA CYS A 12 -9.41 -9.07 -7.37
C CYS A 12 -10.70 -9.46 -8.11
N ALA A 13 -11.06 -8.73 -9.16
CA ALA A 13 -12.29 -8.95 -9.89
C ALA A 13 -12.26 -10.24 -10.71
N VAL A 14 -11.21 -10.41 -11.51
CA VAL A 14 -11.09 -11.41 -12.56
C VAL A 14 -10.31 -12.62 -12.07
N GLU A 15 -9.06 -12.43 -11.62
CA GLU A 15 -8.19 -13.57 -11.26
C GLU A 15 -8.66 -14.28 -9.98
N PHE A 16 -9.08 -13.52 -8.97
CA PHE A 16 -9.69 -14.09 -7.76
C PHE A 16 -11.19 -14.35 -7.91
N GLY A 17 -11.80 -13.87 -8.99
CA GLY A 17 -13.21 -14.08 -9.31
C GLY A 17 -14.19 -13.38 -8.36
N TRP A 18 -13.74 -12.38 -7.58
CA TRP A 18 -14.63 -11.69 -6.64
C TRP A 18 -15.52 -10.66 -7.34
N GLY A 19 -15.17 -10.26 -8.56
CA GLY A 19 -15.87 -9.26 -9.37
C GLY A 19 -16.65 -9.85 -10.54
N LYS A 20 -16.97 -11.14 -10.51
CA LYS A 20 -17.63 -11.86 -11.63
C LYS A 20 -18.92 -11.22 -12.17
N ASP A 21 -19.60 -10.41 -11.37
CA ASP A 21 -20.85 -9.75 -11.74
C ASP A 21 -20.63 -8.30 -12.23
N TRP A 22 -19.38 -7.82 -12.31
CA TRP A 22 -19.05 -6.52 -12.86
C TRP A 22 -19.08 -6.58 -14.40
N ASP A 23 -19.66 -5.57 -15.04
CA ASP A 23 -20.06 -5.63 -16.45
C ASP A 23 -18.93 -5.38 -17.46
N GLY A 24 -17.74 -4.99 -17.04
CA GLY A 24 -16.62 -4.89 -17.96
C GLY A 24 -15.33 -4.31 -17.39
N HIS A 25 -14.24 -4.56 -18.09
CA HIS A 25 -12.95 -3.98 -17.77
C HIS A 25 -12.91 -2.49 -18.14
N ASP A 26 -12.09 -1.72 -17.40
CA ASP A 26 -11.80 -0.30 -17.66
C ASP A 26 -13.03 0.63 -17.77
N LYS A 27 -14.12 0.27 -17.07
CA LYS A 27 -15.39 1.02 -17.10
C LYS A 27 -15.47 2.18 -16.12
N GLY A 28 -14.74 2.14 -15.00
CA GLY A 28 -14.82 3.20 -13.99
C GLY A 28 -16.27 3.45 -13.55
N ALA A 29 -16.65 4.72 -13.48
CA ALA A 29 -18.00 5.14 -13.11
C ALA A 29 -19.09 4.72 -14.12
N ASP A 30 -18.72 4.35 -15.36
CA ASP A 30 -19.67 3.90 -16.38
C ASP A 30 -20.05 2.41 -16.22
N GLY A 31 -19.34 1.69 -15.35
CA GLY A 31 -19.59 0.27 -15.11
C GLY A 31 -20.68 0.02 -14.08
N LYS A 32 -21.20 -1.21 -14.06
CA LYS A 32 -22.26 -1.64 -13.15
C LYS A 32 -22.13 -3.11 -12.76
N TRP A 33 -22.76 -3.43 -11.63
CA TRP A 33 -22.94 -4.81 -11.19
C TRP A 33 -24.21 -5.40 -11.77
N LEU A 34 -24.08 -6.41 -12.63
CA LEU A 34 -25.15 -7.05 -13.39
C LEU A 34 -26.19 -7.73 -12.48
N GLU A 35 -25.73 -8.33 -11.39
CA GLU A 35 -26.57 -9.09 -10.47
C GLU A 35 -26.91 -8.29 -9.19
N GLY A 36 -26.72 -6.97 -9.20
CA GLY A 36 -26.87 -6.07 -8.04
C GLY A 36 -25.57 -5.79 -7.27
N VAL A 37 -25.59 -4.74 -6.44
CA VAL A 37 -24.36 -4.21 -5.79
C VAL A 37 -23.76 -5.17 -4.75
N PRO A 38 -22.42 -5.19 -4.60
CA PRO A 38 -21.74 -5.97 -3.58
C PRO A 38 -22.17 -5.57 -2.16
N SER A 39 -22.12 -6.55 -1.25
CA SER A 39 -22.62 -6.37 0.12
C SER A 39 -21.92 -7.31 1.10
N ALA A 40 -22.43 -7.38 2.33
CA ALA A 40 -21.99 -8.37 3.31
C ALA A 40 -22.16 -9.83 2.85
N SER A 41 -23.12 -10.13 1.97
CA SER A 41 -23.37 -11.49 1.45
C SER A 41 -22.90 -11.68 0.02
N LYS A 42 -22.74 -10.59 -0.75
CA LYS A 42 -22.43 -10.64 -2.16
C LYS A 42 -21.01 -10.18 -2.47
N THR A 43 -20.25 -11.01 -3.19
CA THR A 43 -18.86 -10.72 -3.58
C THR A 43 -18.76 -9.47 -4.45
N GLY A 44 -17.64 -8.77 -4.32
CA GLY A 44 -17.32 -7.58 -5.11
C GLY A 44 -16.73 -6.48 -4.25
N LYS A 45 -16.39 -5.36 -4.90
CA LYS A 45 -15.77 -4.21 -4.23
C LYS A 45 -16.79 -3.48 -3.35
N LEU A 46 -16.44 -3.25 -2.10
CA LEU A 46 -17.26 -2.54 -1.11
C LEU A 46 -16.87 -1.07 -0.99
N SER A 47 -15.60 -0.75 -1.25
CA SER A 47 -15.08 0.61 -1.19
C SER A 47 -15.38 1.41 -2.46
N ALA A 48 -15.09 2.71 -2.41
CA ALA A 48 -15.22 3.58 -3.56
C ALA A 48 -14.08 3.41 -4.57
N GLY A 49 -14.36 3.77 -5.82
CA GLY A 49 -13.41 3.95 -6.92
C GLY A 49 -14.03 4.82 -8.00
N GLY A 50 -13.40 4.93 -9.17
CA GLY A 50 -13.93 5.74 -10.25
C GLY A 50 -13.61 7.23 -10.13
N SER A 51 -13.88 7.96 -11.22
CA SER A 51 -13.91 9.43 -11.26
C SER A 51 -15.20 9.91 -11.95
N PRO A 52 -16.19 10.49 -11.21
CA PRO A 52 -16.17 10.78 -9.78
C PRO A 52 -16.18 9.51 -8.91
N LYS A 53 -15.68 9.62 -7.68
CA LYS A 53 -15.63 8.48 -6.75
C LYS A 53 -17.03 8.07 -6.33
N ALA A 54 -17.36 6.80 -6.51
CA ALA A 54 -18.60 6.20 -6.06
C ALA A 54 -18.35 4.81 -5.43
N SER A 55 -19.18 4.44 -4.45
CA SER A 55 -19.11 3.13 -3.80
C SER A 55 -19.26 2.00 -4.82
N HIS A 56 -18.53 0.91 -4.60
CA HIS A 56 -18.60 -0.30 -5.42
C HIS A 56 -18.04 -0.18 -6.83
N VAL A 57 -17.32 0.90 -7.15
CA VAL A 57 -16.77 1.12 -8.49
C VAL A 57 -15.32 0.67 -8.59
N LEU A 58 -14.99 -0.05 -9.66
CA LEU A 58 -13.61 -0.44 -10.01
C LEU A 58 -12.90 0.72 -10.71
N TYR A 59 -11.60 0.84 -10.52
CA TYR A 59 -10.80 1.89 -11.16
C TYR A 59 -10.63 1.63 -12.66
N LYS A 60 -10.92 2.65 -13.47
CA LYS A 60 -10.46 2.81 -14.85
C LYS A 60 -9.03 3.36 -14.85
N LEU A 61 -8.22 3.00 -15.83
CA LEU A 61 -6.83 3.46 -15.94
C LEU A 61 -6.70 4.99 -15.99
N THR A 62 -7.71 5.67 -16.56
CA THR A 62 -7.76 7.14 -16.67
C THR A 62 -8.33 7.85 -15.45
N ASP A 63 -8.72 7.11 -14.40
CA ASP A 63 -9.22 7.72 -13.18
C ASP A 63 -8.12 8.45 -12.39
N GLY A 64 -8.55 9.31 -11.47
CA GLY A 64 -7.68 9.82 -10.42
C GLY A 64 -7.34 8.74 -9.41
N ALA A 65 -6.08 8.74 -8.93
CA ALA A 65 -5.67 7.81 -7.88
C ALA A 65 -6.49 8.01 -6.59
N ASN A 66 -6.67 6.95 -5.80
CA ASN A 66 -7.42 7.02 -4.54
C ASN A 66 -6.80 8.04 -3.56
N GLY A 67 -5.47 8.09 -3.52
CA GLY A 67 -4.70 8.99 -2.67
C GLY A 67 -4.22 8.29 -1.40
N THR A 68 -4.72 8.70 -0.23
CA THR A 68 -4.29 8.16 1.07
C THR A 68 -5.40 7.35 1.73
N GLY A 69 -5.06 6.22 2.33
CA GLY A 69 -6.01 5.38 3.08
C GLY A 69 -5.91 3.94 2.64
N ILE A 70 -6.99 3.18 2.82
CA ILE A 70 -7.14 1.84 2.27
C ILE A 70 -7.56 1.99 0.81
N ASP A 71 -6.86 1.32 -0.11
CA ASP A 71 -7.12 1.46 -1.55
C ASP A 71 -8.39 0.72 -1.97
N ALA A 72 -8.59 -0.50 -1.48
CA ALA A 72 -9.86 -1.17 -1.67
C ALA A 72 -10.25 -2.10 -0.53
N VAL A 73 -11.56 -2.27 -0.36
CA VAL A 73 -12.17 -3.29 0.50
C VAL A 73 -13.08 -4.14 -0.35
N TRP A 74 -12.93 -5.46 -0.27
CA TRP A 74 -13.69 -6.41 -1.07
C TRP A 74 -14.46 -7.39 -0.17
N ARG A 75 -15.68 -7.74 -0.58
CA ARG A 75 -16.29 -9.01 -0.15
C ARG A 75 -15.68 -10.10 -1.01
N ALA A 76 -14.90 -10.97 -0.38
CA ALA A 76 -14.13 -12.02 -1.02
C ALA A 76 -14.77 -13.40 -0.84
N ASN A 77 -14.37 -14.34 -1.68
CA ASN A 77 -14.70 -15.76 -1.48
C ASN A 77 -13.74 -16.36 -0.45
N PRO A 78 -14.21 -16.87 0.71
CA PRO A 78 -13.33 -17.47 1.71
C PRO A 78 -12.45 -18.61 1.19
N ALA A 79 -12.90 -19.33 0.15
CA ALA A 79 -12.16 -20.45 -0.43
C ALA A 79 -10.81 -20.05 -1.03
N ASN A 80 -10.66 -18.80 -1.50
CA ASN A 80 -9.42 -18.27 -2.06
C ASN A 80 -8.94 -17.00 -1.32
N ASN A 81 -9.41 -16.81 -0.09
CA ASN A 81 -9.12 -15.64 0.74
C ASN A 81 -8.75 -16.05 2.18
N GLU A 82 -7.98 -17.13 2.32
CA GLU A 82 -7.51 -17.65 3.62
C GLU A 82 -8.63 -17.90 4.65
N GLY A 83 -9.81 -18.32 4.18
CA GLY A 83 -10.99 -18.53 5.02
C GLY A 83 -11.65 -17.24 5.51
N LYS A 84 -11.18 -16.05 5.11
CA LYS A 84 -11.72 -14.75 5.51
C LYS A 84 -12.78 -14.27 4.54
N LYS A 85 -13.78 -13.58 5.07
CA LYS A 85 -14.93 -13.09 4.30
C LYS A 85 -14.61 -11.82 3.50
N PHE A 86 -13.70 -11.01 3.99
CA PHE A 86 -13.36 -9.72 3.40
C PHE A 86 -11.87 -9.66 3.08
N ALA A 87 -11.51 -8.82 2.12
CA ALA A 87 -10.12 -8.52 1.80
C ALA A 87 -9.88 -7.02 1.91
N ILE A 88 -8.81 -6.63 2.62
CA ILE A 88 -8.26 -5.28 2.65
C ILE A 88 -7.12 -5.25 1.64
N VAL A 89 -7.25 -4.44 0.61
CA VAL A 89 -6.32 -4.40 -0.52
C VAL A 89 -5.56 -3.07 -0.51
N GLU A 90 -4.24 -3.18 -0.63
CA GLU A 90 -3.32 -2.07 -0.85
C GLU A 90 -2.65 -2.23 -2.22
N ALA A 91 -2.60 -1.16 -3.00
CA ALA A 91 -1.97 -1.09 -4.30
C ALA A 91 -0.78 -0.12 -4.27
N LYS A 92 0.41 -0.64 -4.55
CA LYS A 92 1.64 0.15 -4.66
C LYS A 92 2.13 0.14 -6.10
N ALA A 93 2.34 1.33 -6.67
CA ALA A 93 2.99 1.49 -7.98
C ALA A 93 4.26 2.35 -7.82
N SER A 94 5.28 2.11 -8.64
CA SER A 94 6.50 2.96 -8.64
C SER A 94 6.25 4.27 -9.39
N ARG A 95 6.78 5.38 -8.88
CA ARG A 95 7.09 6.58 -9.71
C ARG A 95 8.49 6.39 -10.31
N ASP A 96 8.74 6.97 -11.48
CA ASP A 96 9.93 6.73 -12.33
C ASP A 96 11.30 6.88 -11.63
N GLU A 97 11.39 7.47 -10.43
CA GLU A 97 12.66 7.64 -9.71
C GLU A 97 12.87 6.72 -8.48
N ASP A 98 11.85 6.01 -7.97
CA ASP A 98 11.94 5.29 -6.68
C ASP A 98 12.26 3.79 -6.78
N ALA A 99 12.55 3.27 -7.98
CA ALA A 99 13.10 1.93 -8.10
C ALA A 99 14.62 1.99 -7.82
N PRO A 100 15.14 1.35 -6.74
CA PRO A 100 16.57 1.23 -6.54
C PRO A 100 17.20 0.60 -7.79
N LYS A 101 18.43 1.00 -8.13
CA LYS A 101 19.11 0.59 -9.37
C LYS A 101 19.04 -0.93 -9.68
N PHE A 102 18.91 -1.79 -8.65
CA PHE A 102 18.74 -3.23 -8.82
C PHE A 102 17.41 -3.66 -9.47
N MET A 103 16.31 -2.91 -9.27
CA MET A 103 15.00 -3.18 -9.90
C MET A 103 14.93 -2.68 -11.36
N ARG A 104 15.91 -1.90 -11.83
CA ARG A 104 15.99 -1.43 -13.22
C ARG A 104 16.66 -2.46 -14.16
N LYS A 105 17.04 -3.63 -13.65
CA LYS A 105 17.57 -4.72 -14.46
C LYS A 105 16.41 -5.45 -15.14
N LEU A 106 16.39 -5.41 -16.47
CA LEU A 106 15.59 -6.30 -17.30
C LEU A 106 15.92 -7.74 -16.86
N ASN A 107 14.95 -8.49 -16.34
CA ASN A 107 15.05 -9.84 -15.75
C ASN A 107 15.19 -9.96 -14.22
N TYR A 108 14.79 -8.97 -13.42
CA TYR A 108 14.69 -9.16 -11.96
C TYR A 108 13.49 -10.07 -11.59
N THR A 109 13.75 -11.36 -11.37
CA THR A 109 12.73 -12.39 -11.08
C THR A 109 12.36 -12.52 -9.60
N ARG A 110 13.07 -11.85 -8.69
CA ARG A 110 12.85 -11.98 -7.26
C ARG A 110 11.74 -11.05 -6.78
N LYS A 111 10.74 -11.58 -6.09
CA LYS A 111 9.71 -10.80 -5.39
C LYS A 111 10.38 -9.92 -4.31
N PRO A 112 10.29 -8.58 -4.38
CA PRO A 112 11.03 -7.71 -3.47
C PRO A 112 10.43 -7.73 -2.06
N GLY A 113 11.23 -7.53 -1.01
CA GLY A 113 10.69 -7.21 0.31
C GLY A 113 10.11 -5.79 0.31
N ILE A 114 8.90 -5.61 0.85
CA ILE A 114 8.19 -4.31 0.86
C ILE A 114 7.96 -3.73 2.26
N SER A 115 8.63 -4.27 3.30
CA SER A 115 8.51 -3.76 4.69
C SER A 115 8.84 -2.28 4.82
N SER A 116 9.89 -1.81 4.14
CA SER A 116 10.29 -0.40 4.13
C SER A 116 9.37 0.51 3.31
N LYS A 117 8.49 -0.05 2.48
CA LYS A 117 7.50 0.68 1.68
C LYS A 117 6.14 0.83 2.39
N LEU A 118 5.96 0.15 3.53
CA LEU A 118 4.78 0.36 4.36
C LEU A 118 4.89 1.75 5.01
N GLY A 119 3.90 2.59 4.75
CA GLY A 119 3.83 3.92 5.36
C GLY A 119 3.72 3.84 6.89
N VAL A 120 4.10 4.91 7.57
CA VAL A 120 3.91 5.05 9.02
C VAL A 120 3.26 6.40 9.28
N SER A 121 2.07 6.41 9.88
CA SER A 121 1.45 7.68 10.30
C SER A 121 2.03 8.14 11.64
N GLY A 122 2.28 9.44 11.79
CA GLY A 122 2.79 10.02 13.04
C GLY A 122 4.29 10.33 13.01
N ILE A 123 5.01 9.94 11.95
CA ILE A 123 6.40 10.33 11.68
C ILE A 123 6.40 11.68 10.95
N ALA A 124 7.18 12.65 11.45
CA ALA A 124 7.32 13.97 10.82
C ALA A 124 8.53 14.05 9.87
N ASP A 125 9.55 13.20 10.06
CA ASP A 125 10.79 13.19 9.26
C ASP A 125 10.86 11.92 8.36
N PRO A 126 10.90 12.06 7.02
CA PRO A 126 11.01 10.95 6.08
C PRO A 126 12.25 10.06 6.28
N SER A 127 13.34 10.58 6.85
CA SER A 127 14.56 9.82 7.14
C SER A 127 14.31 8.69 8.15
N GLU A 128 13.26 8.81 8.96
CA GLU A 128 12.84 7.80 9.93
C GLU A 128 12.10 6.61 9.29
N LEU A 129 11.74 6.73 8.01
CA LEU A 129 11.15 5.63 7.25
C LEU A 129 12.19 4.63 6.77
N ILE A 130 13.44 5.08 6.61
CA ILE A 130 14.53 4.27 6.08
C ILE A 130 15.00 3.31 7.17
N GLU A 131 14.93 1.99 6.89
CA GLU A 131 15.56 1.00 7.75
C GLU A 131 17.08 1.25 7.74
N PRO A 132 17.77 1.30 8.89
CA PRO A 132 19.22 1.29 8.91
C PRO A 132 19.71 0.12 8.07
N ILE A 133 20.65 0.35 7.17
CA ILE A 133 21.32 -0.73 6.46
C ILE A 133 21.95 -1.58 7.56
N GLU A 134 21.46 -2.80 7.77
CA GLU A 134 22.15 -3.79 8.58
C GLU A 134 23.45 -4.08 7.82
N SER A 135 24.51 -3.36 8.18
CA SER A 135 25.85 -3.68 7.74
C SER A 135 26.19 -5.02 8.34
N ASP A 136 26.17 -6.08 7.53
CA ASP A 136 26.73 -7.37 7.90
C ASP A 136 28.16 -7.15 8.40
N ALA A 137 28.38 -7.43 9.67
CA ALA A 137 29.67 -7.34 10.29
C ALA A 137 30.57 -8.45 9.73
N SER A 138 31.53 -8.09 8.87
CA SER A 138 32.82 -8.78 8.75
C SER A 138 33.83 -7.98 7.91
N SER A 139 34.56 -7.09 8.57
CA SER A 139 36.01 -7.26 8.79
C SER A 139 36.66 -5.93 9.16
N SER A 140 37.29 -5.99 10.32
CA SER A 140 38.28 -5.06 10.86
C SER A 140 39.34 -4.66 9.85
N GLN A 141 39.63 -3.35 9.77
CA GLN A 141 41.00 -2.85 9.94
C GLN A 141 40.97 -1.38 10.38
N SER A 142 41.52 -1.15 11.56
CA SER A 142 41.80 0.13 12.17
C SER A 142 42.97 0.83 11.48
N LYS A 143 42.94 2.17 11.41
CA LYS A 143 44.08 3.02 11.78
C LYS A 143 43.66 4.49 11.97
N ASN A 144 44.09 5.02 13.10
CA ASN A 144 43.82 6.32 13.71
C ASN A 144 44.40 7.52 12.95
N LYS A 145 43.77 8.70 13.04
CA LYS A 145 44.21 9.88 13.85
C LYS A 145 43.38 11.15 13.57
N SER A 146 43.03 11.84 14.65
CA SER A 146 42.23 13.07 14.82
C SER A 146 43.01 14.37 14.48
N PRO A 147 42.57 15.58 14.87
CA PRO A 147 41.43 16.39 14.39
C PRO A 147 41.89 17.80 13.89
N VAL A 148 41.09 18.55 13.14
CA VAL A 148 41.33 20.01 12.96
C VAL A 148 40.02 20.80 13.00
N SER A 149 40.04 21.86 13.81
CA SER A 149 38.97 22.80 14.13
C SER A 149 39.03 24.05 13.23
N SER A 150 37.87 24.60 12.87
CA SER A 150 37.51 26.05 12.81
C SER A 150 36.14 26.13 12.13
N GLY A 151 35.15 26.97 12.44
CA GLY A 151 35.03 28.17 13.26
C GLY A 151 34.24 29.23 12.46
N LYS A 152 33.09 29.70 13.00
CA LYS A 152 32.21 30.83 12.57
C LYS A 152 31.15 30.51 11.49
N ASN A 153 29.91 31.04 11.50
CA ASN A 153 29.12 31.87 12.42
C ASN A 153 27.63 31.72 12.04
N LYS A 154 26.73 31.74 13.03
CA LYS A 154 25.27 31.88 12.84
C LYS A 154 24.92 33.28 12.30
N PRO A 155 23.72 33.44 11.74
CA PRO A 155 22.79 34.36 12.38
C PRO A 155 21.53 33.64 12.86
N ALA A 156 21.10 34.05 14.05
CA ALA A 156 19.89 33.61 14.71
C ALA A 156 18.67 34.16 13.96
N ASN A 157 17.66 33.30 13.76
CA ASN A 157 16.29 33.78 13.61
C ASN A 157 15.44 33.14 14.71
N THR A 158 14.93 34.01 15.57
CA THR A 158 14.23 33.68 16.80
C THR A 158 12.74 33.56 16.53
N LYS A 159 12.13 32.53 17.13
CA LYS A 159 10.70 32.34 17.44
C LYS A 159 9.78 31.92 16.28
N ARG A 160 9.31 30.68 16.35
CA ARG A 160 8.21 30.27 17.25
C ARG A 160 8.45 28.83 17.70
N GLU A 161 8.77 28.64 18.98
CA GLU A 161 8.41 27.40 19.67
C GLU A 161 6.88 27.38 19.69
N GLU A 162 6.27 26.79 18.66
CA GLU A 162 4.95 26.25 18.85
C GLU A 162 5.10 25.13 19.86
N ASP A 163 4.44 25.34 20.99
CA ASP A 163 4.25 24.43 22.10
C ASP A 163 3.62 23.13 21.58
N PHE A 164 4.45 22.24 21.01
CA PHE A 164 4.14 20.85 20.72
C PHE A 164 4.07 20.11 22.05
N THR A 165 3.08 20.46 22.86
CA THR A 165 2.61 19.62 23.95
C THR A 165 2.40 18.22 23.38
N LYS A 166 3.18 17.29 23.93
CA LYS A 166 3.24 15.86 23.65
C LYS A 166 1.85 15.23 23.53
N ARG A 167 1.24 15.27 22.34
CA ARG A 167 0.46 14.14 21.88
C ARG A 167 1.45 13.23 21.18
N LYS A 168 1.95 12.20 21.87
CA LYS A 168 2.59 11.06 21.20
C LYS A 168 1.57 10.59 20.15
N ARG A 169 1.72 11.01 18.90
CA ARG A 169 0.86 10.51 17.83
C ARG A 169 1.16 9.03 17.75
N ASP A 170 0.15 8.19 17.97
CA ASP A 170 0.32 6.75 17.87
C ASP A 170 0.96 6.42 16.52
N LEU A 171 2.16 5.83 16.57
CA LEU A 171 2.87 5.38 15.39
C LEU A 171 2.12 4.16 14.86
N LEU A 172 1.45 4.31 13.72
CA LEU A 172 0.67 3.25 13.10
C LEU A 172 1.34 2.83 11.81
N VAL A 173 1.66 1.54 11.71
CA VAL A 173 2.23 0.93 10.52
C VAL A 173 1.11 0.64 9.53
N GLN A 174 1.26 1.06 8.28
CA GLN A 174 0.29 0.79 7.23
C GLN A 174 0.03 -0.73 7.12
N MET A 175 -1.24 -1.09 6.86
CA MET A 175 -1.74 -2.47 6.87
C MET A 175 -1.70 -3.17 8.24
N SER A 176 -1.28 -2.52 9.34
CA SER A 176 -1.47 -3.10 10.67
C SER A 176 -2.94 -3.05 11.10
N SER A 177 -3.33 -3.90 12.03
CA SER A 177 -4.69 -4.00 12.55
C SER A 177 -5.17 -2.66 13.12
N GLU A 178 -4.29 -1.94 13.81
CA GLU A 178 -4.58 -0.61 14.38
C GLU A 178 -4.74 0.45 13.29
N TRP A 179 -3.91 0.40 12.24
CA TRP A 179 -4.02 1.29 11.10
C TRP A 179 -5.30 1.03 10.30
N ILE A 180 -5.66 -0.23 10.08
CA ILE A 180 -6.91 -0.62 9.40
C ILE A 180 -8.10 -0.14 10.21
N ALA A 181 -8.14 -0.41 11.52
CA ALA A 181 -9.21 0.04 12.41
C ALA A 181 -9.43 1.56 12.36
N LYS A 182 -8.34 2.34 12.24
CA LYS A 182 -8.41 3.81 12.14
C LYS A 182 -8.91 4.31 10.78
N ASN A 183 -8.70 3.55 9.71
CA ASN A 183 -8.98 4.01 8.33
C ASN A 183 -10.20 3.35 7.69
N ILE A 184 -10.72 2.24 8.23
CA ILE A 184 -11.80 1.46 7.62
C ILE A 184 -13.09 2.26 7.41
N SER A 185 -13.42 3.18 8.32
CA SER A 185 -14.62 4.02 8.23
C SER A 185 -14.61 5.01 7.06
N LYS A 186 -13.42 5.29 6.49
CA LYS A 186 -13.26 6.11 5.29
C LYS A 186 -13.41 5.28 4.02
N ALA A 187 -13.13 3.98 4.09
CA ALA A 187 -13.14 3.08 2.94
C ALA A 187 -14.52 2.45 2.71
N VAL A 188 -15.28 2.19 3.79
CA VAL A 188 -16.59 1.53 3.72
C VAL A 188 -17.59 2.25 4.61
N LEU A 189 -18.81 2.44 4.11
CA LEU A 189 -19.90 3.09 4.83
C LEU A 189 -20.73 2.07 5.63
N GLY A 190 -21.19 2.49 6.81
CA GLY A 190 -22.11 1.71 7.66
C GLY A 190 -21.41 0.92 8.77
N ARG A 191 -21.82 1.17 10.03
CA ARG A 191 -21.20 0.57 11.22
C ARG A 191 -21.29 -0.96 11.25
N SER A 192 -22.42 -1.53 10.80
CA SER A 192 -22.60 -2.98 10.74
C SER A 192 -21.61 -3.63 9.77
N LEU A 193 -21.45 -3.04 8.58
CA LEU A 193 -20.52 -3.56 7.58
C LEU A 193 -19.06 -3.42 8.05
N ILE A 194 -18.70 -2.29 8.66
CA ILE A 194 -17.38 -2.10 9.27
C ILE A 194 -17.10 -3.18 10.32
N ALA A 195 -18.03 -3.46 11.23
CA ALA A 195 -17.86 -4.50 12.24
C ALA A 195 -17.66 -5.89 11.61
N GLN A 196 -18.42 -6.20 10.56
CA GLN A 196 -18.26 -7.46 9.82
C GLN A 196 -16.90 -7.58 9.14
N VAL A 197 -16.44 -6.52 8.47
CA VAL A 197 -15.10 -6.48 7.85
C VAL A 197 -14.04 -6.72 8.93
N MET A 198 -14.08 -5.95 10.02
CA MET A 198 -13.10 -6.06 11.11
C MET A 198 -13.09 -7.43 11.79
N SER A 199 -14.21 -8.16 11.78
CA SER A 199 -14.27 -9.51 12.34
C SER A 199 -13.65 -10.60 11.45
N SER A 200 -13.51 -10.37 10.13
CA SER A 200 -13.12 -11.42 9.18
C SER A 200 -12.49 -10.88 7.90
N TYR A 201 -11.30 -10.30 8.01
CA TYR A 201 -10.52 -9.87 6.84
C TYR A 201 -9.18 -10.59 6.72
N SER A 202 -8.69 -10.66 5.49
CA SER A 202 -7.29 -10.90 5.11
C SER A 202 -6.74 -9.64 4.44
N ARG A 203 -5.43 -9.45 4.48
CA ARG A 203 -4.73 -8.36 3.80
C ARG A 203 -4.13 -8.85 2.49
N HIS A 204 -4.20 -8.01 1.47
CA HIS A 204 -3.58 -8.24 0.17
C HIS A 204 -2.82 -6.97 -0.23
N LEU A 205 -1.60 -7.13 -0.68
CA LEU A 205 -0.79 -6.03 -1.20
C LEU A 205 -0.33 -6.38 -2.60
N PHE A 206 -0.62 -5.51 -3.55
CA PHE A 206 -0.17 -5.64 -4.92
C PHE A 206 0.88 -4.57 -5.19
N TYR A 207 2.08 -5.00 -5.57
CA TYR A 207 3.17 -4.11 -5.96
C TYR A 207 3.43 -4.22 -7.46
N ALA A 208 3.12 -3.15 -8.18
CA ALA A 208 3.23 -3.01 -9.62
C ALA A 208 4.36 -2.02 -9.99
N PRO A 209 5.65 -2.42 -9.90
CA PRO A 209 6.75 -1.61 -10.40
C PRO A 209 6.75 -1.57 -11.93
N LEU A 210 7.21 -0.46 -12.53
CA LEU A 210 7.33 -0.33 -13.99
C LEU A 210 8.11 -1.50 -14.62
N PHE A 211 9.23 -1.90 -14.00
CA PHE A 211 10.07 -2.99 -14.49
C PHE A 211 9.66 -4.37 -13.95
N HIS A 212 8.37 -4.59 -13.69
CA HIS A 212 7.86 -5.93 -13.40
C HIS A 212 8.17 -6.89 -14.56
N THR A 213 8.40 -8.17 -14.26
CA THR A 213 8.83 -9.18 -15.25
C THR A 213 7.86 -9.35 -16.41
N SER A 214 6.57 -9.13 -16.18
CA SER A 214 5.52 -9.21 -17.20
C SER A 214 5.39 -7.95 -18.07
N LEU A 215 6.10 -6.86 -17.75
CA LEU A 215 5.95 -5.52 -18.34
C LEU A 215 4.54 -4.89 -18.23
N SER A 216 3.54 -5.60 -17.70
CA SER A 216 2.18 -5.12 -17.47
C SER A 216 2.10 -3.70 -16.88
N PRO A 217 2.78 -3.38 -15.76
CA PRO A 217 2.72 -2.02 -15.21
C PRO A 217 3.32 -0.95 -16.12
N LYS A 218 4.31 -1.30 -16.95
CA LYS A 218 4.90 -0.39 -17.95
C LYS A 218 3.93 -0.15 -19.11
N GLU A 219 3.26 -1.20 -19.57
CA GLU A 219 2.20 -1.10 -20.60
C GLU A 219 1.08 -0.18 -20.11
N HIS A 220 0.62 -0.37 -18.87
CA HIS A 220 -0.38 0.49 -18.23
C HIS A 220 0.08 1.95 -18.11
N ALA A 221 1.33 2.18 -17.69
CA ALA A 221 1.87 3.54 -17.61
C ALA A 221 1.96 4.20 -18.99
N SER A 222 2.34 3.44 -20.02
CA SER A 222 2.44 3.93 -21.39
C SER A 222 1.06 4.21 -21.99
N ALA A 223 0.08 3.32 -21.75
CA ALA A 223 -1.30 3.50 -22.17
C ALA A 223 -1.94 4.73 -21.50
N GLN A 224 -1.70 4.92 -20.20
CA GLN A 224 -2.17 6.10 -19.49
C GLN A 224 -1.58 7.40 -20.05
N LEU A 225 -0.26 7.44 -20.29
CA LEU A 225 0.42 8.62 -20.85
C LEU A 225 -0.01 8.91 -22.29
N GLY A 226 -0.22 7.86 -23.08
CA GLY A 226 -0.65 7.97 -24.47
C GLY A 226 -2.16 8.15 -24.66
N SER A 227 -2.96 8.12 -23.58
CA SER A 227 -4.43 8.05 -23.63
C SER A 227 -4.91 6.94 -24.57
N LEU A 228 -4.29 5.76 -24.46
CA LEU A 228 -4.60 4.62 -25.32
C LEU A 228 -5.82 3.85 -24.78
N GLU A 229 -6.51 3.20 -25.71
CA GLU A 229 -7.67 2.36 -25.43
C GLU A 229 -7.30 1.09 -24.65
N GLU A 230 -8.32 0.45 -24.07
CA GLU A 230 -8.23 -0.77 -23.25
C GLU A 230 -7.33 -1.87 -23.85
N SER A 231 -7.35 -2.03 -25.18
CA SER A 231 -6.53 -3.01 -25.89
C SER A 231 -5.03 -2.85 -25.68
N ALA A 232 -4.57 -1.66 -25.26
CA ALA A 232 -3.17 -1.36 -25.01
C ALA A 232 -2.65 -1.83 -23.63
N HIS A 233 -3.54 -2.25 -22.72
CA HIS A 233 -3.19 -2.63 -21.34
C HIS A 233 -3.94 -3.87 -20.83
N GLN A 234 -4.06 -4.90 -21.65
CA GLN A 234 -4.82 -6.11 -21.32
C GLN A 234 -4.15 -7.03 -20.27
N ASN A 235 -2.84 -6.94 -20.12
CA ASN A 235 -2.09 -7.79 -19.18
C ASN A 235 -2.05 -7.15 -17.80
N HIS A 236 -2.60 -7.79 -16.78
CA HIS A 236 -2.68 -7.25 -15.42
C HIS A 236 -1.88 -8.12 -14.45
N LYS A 237 -0.64 -7.73 -14.18
CA LYS A 237 0.25 -8.49 -13.31
C LYS A 237 1.00 -7.57 -12.36
N ALA A 238 1.03 -7.99 -11.11
CA ALA A 238 1.75 -7.35 -10.02
C ALA A 238 2.31 -8.43 -9.09
N PHE A 239 3.31 -8.05 -8.27
CA PHE A 239 3.70 -8.90 -7.15
C PHE A 239 2.60 -8.88 -6.09
N HIS A 240 1.95 -10.02 -5.86
CA HIS A 240 0.94 -10.18 -4.82
C HIS A 240 1.56 -10.69 -3.52
N TYR A 241 1.35 -10.02 -2.40
CA TYR A 241 1.70 -10.49 -1.06
C TYR A 241 0.45 -10.91 -0.29
N SER A 242 0.48 -12.09 0.31
CA SER A 242 -0.63 -12.65 1.10
C SER A 242 -0.69 -12.06 2.51
N GLU A 243 -1.75 -12.39 3.26
CA GLU A 243 -1.95 -11.93 4.63
C GLU A 243 -0.78 -12.35 5.53
N HIS A 244 -0.31 -13.59 5.39
CA HIS A 244 0.86 -14.08 6.14
C HIS A 244 2.13 -13.28 5.84
N GLU A 245 2.41 -12.98 4.57
CA GLU A 245 3.58 -12.18 4.18
C GLU A 245 3.48 -10.74 4.70
N ILE A 246 2.30 -10.12 4.57
CA ILE A 246 2.04 -8.76 5.03
C ILE A 246 2.18 -8.65 6.54
N LYS A 247 1.62 -9.61 7.30
CA LYS A 247 1.83 -9.71 8.74
C LYS A 247 3.32 -9.76 9.10
N GLY A 248 4.11 -10.55 8.36
CA GLY A 248 5.55 -10.59 8.50
C GLY A 248 6.22 -9.22 8.30
N PHE A 249 5.83 -8.48 7.26
CA PHE A 249 6.36 -7.14 6.99
C PHE A 249 5.93 -6.10 8.03
N VAL A 250 4.66 -6.12 8.44
CA VAL A 250 4.13 -5.26 9.51
C VAL A 250 4.90 -5.50 10.80
N ASN A 251 5.08 -6.76 11.18
CA ASN A 251 5.81 -7.13 12.40
C ASN A 251 7.29 -6.74 12.31
N LYS A 252 7.95 -6.91 11.15
CA LYS A 252 9.33 -6.43 10.94
C LYS A 252 9.40 -4.91 11.12
N ARG A 253 8.45 -4.17 10.53
CA ARG A 253 8.40 -2.71 10.61
C ARG A 253 8.12 -2.23 12.03
N LYS A 254 7.16 -2.85 12.74
CA LYS A 254 6.87 -2.58 14.15
C LYS A 254 8.10 -2.81 15.03
N LYS A 255 8.84 -3.92 14.87
CA LYS A 255 10.11 -4.17 15.60
C LYS A 255 11.13 -3.06 15.37
N SER A 256 11.32 -2.63 14.13
CA SER A 256 12.25 -1.54 13.79
C SER A 256 11.86 -0.23 14.48
N LEU A 257 10.58 0.14 14.44
CA LEU A 257 10.08 1.34 15.11
C LEU A 257 10.15 1.24 16.63
N THR A 258 9.91 0.07 17.21
CA THR A 258 10.03 -0.15 18.66
C THR A 258 11.47 0.06 19.14
N LYS A 259 12.48 -0.37 18.38
CA LYS A 259 13.89 -0.10 18.69
C LYS A 259 14.18 1.41 18.76
N LYS A 260 13.51 2.21 17.93
CA LYS A 260 13.76 3.66 17.82
C LYS A 260 12.90 4.52 18.75
N HIS A 261 11.63 4.17 18.93
CA HIS A 261 10.63 5.00 19.63
C HIS A 261 10.15 4.38 20.96
N GLY A 262 10.67 3.22 21.33
CA GLY A 262 10.27 2.47 22.52
C GLY A 262 9.02 1.61 22.31
N ALA A 263 8.64 0.88 23.35
CA ALA A 263 7.49 -0.02 23.34
C ALA A 263 6.17 0.74 23.46
N LEU A 264 5.63 1.17 22.32
CA LEU A 264 4.29 1.75 22.22
C LEU A 264 3.25 0.63 22.02
N ASP A 265 2.03 0.82 22.53
CA ASP A 265 0.93 -0.13 22.33
C ASP A 265 0.62 -0.35 20.83
N SER A 266 0.69 0.71 20.02
CA SER A 266 0.47 0.66 18.57
C SER A 266 1.57 -0.11 17.80
N LEU A 267 2.68 -0.43 18.45
CA LEU A 267 3.81 -1.17 17.89
C LEU A 267 3.92 -2.61 18.42
N LYS A 268 2.92 -3.08 19.16
CA LYS A 268 2.81 -4.49 19.56
C LYS A 268 2.69 -5.39 18.33
N ILE A 269 3.44 -6.48 18.35
CA ILE A 269 3.51 -7.48 17.27
C ILE A 269 2.15 -8.17 17.14
N GLU A 270 1.72 -8.36 15.89
CA GLU A 270 0.47 -9.07 15.58
C GLU A 270 0.66 -10.58 15.74
N ALA A 271 -0.26 -11.20 16.49
CA ALA A 271 -0.31 -12.63 16.79
C ALA A 271 -0.69 -13.45 15.57
#